data_AF-A0A5C7FB40-F1
#
_entry.id   AF-A0A5C7FB40-F1
#
_cell.length_a   1.000
_cell.length_b   1.000
_cell.length_c   1.000
_cell.angle_alpha   90.00
_cell.angle_beta   90.00
_cell.angle_gamma   90.00
#
_symmetry.space_group_name_H-M   'P 1'
#
loop_
_entity.id
_entity.type
_entity.pdbx_description
1 polymer ?
#
loop_
_entity_poly.entity_id
_entity_poly.type
_entity_poly.pdbx_seq_one_letter_code
_entity_poly.pdbx_strand_id
1 'polypeptide(L)'
;MAKCKIFLGITMLLVLINCRMQRQVWFSDIQRENRHKTDGITRIYIDKYGSIYPPDELVPRDAFFDPHGLGTEWKEIQGNGNLLDYYRTHPLAYNALALKYGVHNTTADSTGFNAVQKGIIKAYSDGLNQKLAASESNTLVILVHGFNEPNATADFALLREKIREVNNRDFVYLEVYWDGLTANGKPPFLVGIWGRAQLNSGYAALALRQVLADISPDAKIRLIAHSLGSSVGTGVLFNTYEKFRDPPQDLIKKTLSGPVSPSRDIRLGMIAPAIPGTNTFRHFFKRGSGSVTKDQNNIQRVVLGINTRDFAVSKVVGLSEKGGSTSLGGSPKEFDKTKEMLTDSLGYTPEEAALLFQKVDFYNDSEYKSEHGLRFYLMQEQAKNEFLQKMLE
;
A
#
# COMPACT_ATOMS: atom_id res chain seq x y z
N MET A 1 51.20 23.93 15.83
CA MET A 1 52.18 22.87 16.19
C MET A 1 51.84 22.46 17.62
N ALA A 2 51.48 21.25 18.04
CA ALA A 2 51.42 19.89 17.50
C ALA A 2 50.23 19.17 18.20
N LYS A 3 49.32 18.50 17.48
CA LYS A 3 49.16 17.03 17.30
C LYS A 3 49.04 16.16 18.57
N CYS A 4 48.09 15.22 18.49
CA CYS A 4 47.87 14.00 19.32
C CYS A 4 47.16 14.23 20.68
N LYS A 5 46.04 13.57 21.04
CA LYS A 5 45.55 12.22 20.68
C LYS A 5 44.02 12.19 20.67
N ILE A 6 43.41 11.94 19.52
CA ILE A 6 42.05 11.39 19.40
C ILE A 6 42.27 9.92 19.02
N PHE A 7 42.31 9.06 20.03
CA PHE A 7 42.37 7.61 19.85
C PHE A 7 41.75 6.95 21.07
N LEU A 8 40.43 6.96 21.16
CA LEU A 8 39.65 6.04 21.99
C LEU A 8 38.18 6.12 21.53
N GLY A 9 37.67 5.05 20.91
CA GLY A 9 36.24 4.94 20.63
C GLY A 9 35.83 4.20 19.35
N ILE A 10 36.72 3.53 18.62
CA ILE A 10 36.33 2.66 17.48
C ILE A 10 36.29 1.16 17.86
N THR A 11 36.65 0.80 19.10
CA THR A 11 36.75 -0.61 19.52
C THR A 11 35.62 -1.01 20.49
N MET A 12 34.37 -0.79 20.10
CA MET A 12 33.22 -1.45 20.74
C MET A 12 32.03 -1.60 19.77
N LEU A 13 32.30 -1.90 18.49
CA LEU A 13 31.26 -2.01 17.44
C LEU A 13 31.20 -3.39 16.77
N LEU A 14 31.62 -4.46 17.46
CA LEU A 14 31.69 -5.79 16.81
C LEU A 14 31.15 -6.98 17.61
N VAL A 15 30.35 -6.76 18.66
CA VAL A 15 29.56 -7.85 19.28
C VAL A 15 28.20 -7.33 19.77
N LEU A 16 27.44 -6.67 18.90
CA LEU A 16 25.98 -6.70 19.03
C LEU A 16 25.49 -7.80 18.11
N ILE A 17 25.37 -8.96 18.75
CA ILE A 17 24.77 -10.19 18.24
C ILE A 17 23.61 -9.82 17.33
N ASN A 18 23.74 -10.33 16.10
CA ASN A 18 22.86 -10.17 14.97
C ASN A 18 21.52 -10.89 15.25
N CYS A 19 20.81 -10.48 16.32
CA CYS A 19 19.44 -10.88 16.56
C CYS A 19 18.65 -10.26 15.40
N ARG A 20 18.50 -11.03 14.33
CA ARG A 20 17.82 -10.62 13.10
C ARG A 20 16.36 -10.43 13.46
N MET A 21 16.05 -9.22 13.89
CA MET A 21 14.69 -8.82 14.26
C MET A 21 13.75 -9.16 13.12
N GLN A 22 12.62 -9.76 13.48
CA GLN A 22 11.49 -10.02 12.62
C GLN A 22 11.04 -8.71 11.96
N ARG A 23 10.99 -8.72 10.62
CA ARG A 23 10.74 -7.50 9.80
C ARG A 23 9.33 -7.44 9.26
N GLN A 24 8.57 -8.52 9.38
CA GLN A 24 7.20 -8.63 8.91
C GLN A 24 6.25 -8.04 9.94
N VAL A 25 5.19 -7.41 9.45
CA VAL A 25 4.12 -6.90 10.30
C VAL A 25 3.15 -8.03 10.65
N TRP A 26 2.84 -8.16 11.93
CA TRP A 26 1.79 -9.06 12.41
C TRP A 26 0.55 -8.25 12.74
N PHE A 27 -0.53 -8.52 12.01
CA PHE A 27 -1.71 -7.65 12.04
C PHE A 27 -2.68 -7.93 13.17
N SER A 28 -2.58 -9.05 13.89
CA SER A 28 -3.60 -9.39 14.89
C SER A 28 -3.57 -8.50 16.14
N ASP A 29 -2.44 -7.85 16.45
CA ASP A 29 -2.44 -6.77 17.45
C ASP A 29 -3.27 -5.57 16.98
N ILE A 30 -3.06 -5.15 15.74
CA ILE A 30 -3.76 -4.00 15.15
C ILE A 30 -5.25 -4.29 14.97
N GLN A 31 -5.60 -5.52 14.58
CA GLN A 31 -6.98 -6.01 14.56
C GLN A 31 -7.62 -5.92 15.95
N ARG A 32 -6.91 -6.41 16.98
CA ARG A 32 -7.40 -6.41 18.36
C ARG A 32 -7.61 -4.99 18.88
N GLU A 33 -6.65 -4.09 18.65
CA GLU A 33 -6.72 -2.67 19.04
C GLU A 33 -7.89 -1.93 18.37
N ASN A 34 -8.27 -2.34 17.16
CA ASN A 34 -9.29 -1.65 16.36
C ASN A 34 -10.64 -2.37 16.30
N ARG A 35 -10.80 -3.51 16.99
CA ARG A 35 -12.00 -4.37 16.90
C ARG A 35 -13.30 -3.66 17.26
N HIS A 36 -13.24 -2.64 18.12
CA HIS A 36 -14.40 -1.88 18.59
C HIS A 36 -14.59 -0.54 17.86
N LYS A 37 -13.75 -0.20 16.88
CA LYS A 37 -13.73 1.11 16.20
C LYS A 37 -14.23 0.99 14.76
N THR A 38 -15.45 0.49 14.56
CA THR A 38 -15.94 0.04 13.23
C THR A 38 -16.95 0.96 12.55
N ASP A 39 -17.41 2.04 13.21
CA ASP A 39 -18.43 2.93 12.65
C ASP A 39 -17.99 3.53 11.30
N GLY A 40 -18.63 3.08 10.21
CA GLY A 40 -18.34 3.53 8.84
C GLY A 40 -17.01 3.06 8.24
N ILE A 41 -16.22 2.25 8.96
CA ILE A 41 -14.85 1.90 8.57
C ILE A 41 -14.74 0.39 8.36
N THR A 42 -14.25 -0.01 7.18
CA THR A 42 -13.77 -1.37 6.91
C THR A 42 -12.24 -1.34 6.95
N ARG A 43 -11.62 -2.34 7.58
CA ARG A 43 -10.17 -2.51 7.61
C ARG A 43 -9.80 -3.81 6.93
N ILE A 44 -8.84 -3.77 6.03
CA ILE A 44 -8.27 -4.97 5.42
C ILE A 44 -6.81 -5.08 5.80
N TYR A 45 -6.37 -6.29 6.13
CA TYR A 45 -4.99 -6.60 6.49
C TYR A 45 -4.46 -7.59 5.48
N ILE A 46 -3.31 -7.28 4.88
CA ILE A 46 -2.76 -8.01 3.75
C ILE A 46 -1.31 -8.40 4.04
N ASP A 47 -1.00 -9.69 4.08
CA ASP A 47 0.37 -10.15 4.27
C ASP A 47 1.26 -9.89 3.05
N LYS A 48 2.56 -10.20 3.20
CA LYS A 48 3.59 -9.98 2.17
C LYS A 48 3.34 -10.70 0.83
N TYR A 49 2.49 -11.72 0.80
CA TYR A 49 2.13 -12.49 -0.41
C TYR A 49 0.74 -12.17 -0.94
N GLY A 50 0.05 -11.18 -0.35
CA GLY A 50 -1.28 -10.77 -0.78
C GLY A 50 -2.40 -11.59 -0.14
N SER A 51 -2.12 -12.39 0.89
CA SER A 51 -3.19 -13.09 1.60
C SER A 51 -3.90 -12.09 2.52
N ILE A 52 -5.22 -12.07 2.44
CA ILE A 52 -6.07 -11.20 3.25
C ILE A 52 -6.45 -11.93 4.54
N TYR A 53 -6.32 -11.23 5.67
CA TYR A 53 -6.75 -11.75 6.97
C TYR A 53 -8.28 -11.74 7.06
N PRO A 54 -8.89 -12.75 7.69
CA PRO A 54 -10.31 -12.70 8.04
C PRO A 54 -10.56 -11.54 9.01
N PRO A 55 -11.69 -10.82 8.89
CA PRO A 55 -11.97 -9.62 9.68
C PRO A 55 -12.01 -9.88 11.20
N ASP A 56 -12.45 -11.07 11.62
CA ASP A 56 -12.68 -11.40 13.04
C ASP A 56 -11.67 -12.39 13.63
N GLU A 57 -10.69 -12.82 12.85
CA GLU A 57 -9.78 -13.88 13.26
C GLU A 57 -8.42 -13.33 13.65
N LEU A 58 -7.99 -13.66 14.88
CA LEU A 58 -6.71 -13.27 15.42
C LEU A 58 -5.76 -14.47 15.30
N VAL A 59 -4.69 -14.29 14.53
CA VAL A 59 -3.63 -15.28 14.39
C VAL A 59 -2.66 -15.12 15.55
N PRO A 60 -2.36 -16.17 16.34
CA PRO A 60 -1.40 -16.05 17.44
C PRO A 60 0.00 -15.66 16.95
N ARG A 61 0.62 -14.69 17.63
CA ARG A 61 1.93 -14.13 17.22
C ARG A 61 3.01 -15.19 17.06
N ASP A 62 3.20 -16.01 18.07
CA ASP A 62 4.27 -17.00 18.10
C ASP A 62 4.07 -18.05 17.00
N ALA A 63 2.83 -18.48 16.79
CA ALA A 63 2.46 -19.40 15.73
C ALA A 63 2.61 -18.80 14.32
N PHE A 64 2.48 -17.48 14.16
CA PHE A 64 2.68 -16.83 12.87
C PHE A 64 4.15 -16.75 12.47
N PHE A 65 5.05 -16.52 13.43
CA PHE A 65 6.49 -16.38 13.19
C PHE A 65 7.28 -17.66 13.32
N ASP A 66 6.80 -18.61 14.11
CA ASP A 66 7.34 -19.95 14.28
C ASP A 66 6.20 -20.99 14.14
N PRO A 67 5.63 -21.14 12.93
CA PRO A 67 4.47 -22.01 12.72
C PRO A 67 4.76 -23.48 12.99
N HIS A 68 6.04 -23.89 13.01
CA HIS A 68 6.44 -25.28 13.26
C HIS A 68 6.87 -25.55 14.71
N GLY A 69 6.90 -24.51 15.57
CA GLY A 69 7.31 -24.64 16.98
C GLY A 69 8.76 -25.08 17.18
N LEU A 70 9.63 -24.73 16.22
CA LEU A 70 11.00 -25.22 16.17
C LEU A 70 11.99 -24.30 16.90
N GLY A 71 11.48 -23.27 17.58
CA GLY A 71 12.26 -22.41 18.45
C GLY A 71 13.10 -21.38 17.71
N THR A 72 14.11 -20.84 18.41
CA THR A 72 14.95 -19.75 17.90
C THR A 72 15.78 -20.14 16.67
N GLU A 73 16.12 -21.41 16.50
CA GLU A 73 16.92 -21.89 15.36
C GLU A 73 16.18 -21.77 14.02
N TRP A 74 14.84 -21.89 14.01
CA TRP A 74 14.04 -21.73 12.78
C TRP A 74 13.63 -20.29 12.49
N LYS A 75 13.58 -19.43 13.51
CA LYS A 75 13.44 -17.96 13.34
C LYS A 75 14.59 -17.38 12.52
N GLU A 76 15.75 -18.05 12.54
CA GLU A 76 16.93 -17.67 11.75
C GLU A 76 16.85 -18.10 10.28
N ILE A 77 16.03 -19.11 9.95
CA ILE A 77 16.11 -19.80 8.66
C ILE A 77 14.86 -19.56 7.79
N GLN A 78 13.61 -19.81 8.21
CA GLN A 78 12.50 -19.86 7.24
C GLN A 78 11.05 -19.57 7.74
N GLY A 79 10.85 -19.06 8.95
CA GLY A 79 9.51 -18.63 9.41
C GLY A 79 8.94 -17.51 8.52
N ASN A 80 8.14 -17.88 7.52
CA ASN A 80 7.79 -16.98 6.42
C ASN A 80 6.67 -15.99 6.77
N GLY A 81 6.32 -15.77 8.05
CA GLY A 81 5.42 -14.71 8.52
C GLY A 81 4.31 -14.37 7.52
N ASN A 82 3.50 -15.37 7.17
CA ASN A 82 2.37 -15.26 6.23
C ASN A 82 1.27 -16.26 6.62
N LEU A 83 0.05 -15.98 6.16
CA LEU A 83 -1.12 -16.75 6.56
C LEU A 83 -1.10 -18.20 6.07
N LEU A 84 -0.67 -18.45 4.83
CA LEU A 84 -0.66 -19.80 4.27
C LEU A 84 0.21 -20.74 5.09
N ASP A 85 1.42 -20.31 5.46
CA ASP A 85 2.32 -21.15 6.26
C ASP A 85 1.80 -21.36 7.69
N TYR A 86 1.12 -20.36 8.29
CA TYR A 86 0.41 -20.56 9.55
C TYR A 86 -0.65 -21.66 9.45
N TYR A 87 -1.54 -21.59 8.46
CA TYR A 87 -2.64 -22.55 8.33
C TYR A 87 -2.19 -23.96 7.92
N ARG A 88 -1.04 -24.09 7.25
CA ARG A 88 -0.43 -25.40 6.95
C ARG A 88 -0.05 -26.19 8.19
N THR A 89 0.37 -25.51 9.25
CA THR A 89 0.78 -26.15 10.50
C THR A 89 -0.33 -26.15 11.56
N HIS A 90 -1.45 -25.45 11.30
CA HIS A 90 -2.59 -25.34 12.19
C HIS A 90 -3.88 -25.84 11.49
N PRO A 91 -3.98 -27.15 11.17
CA PRO A 91 -5.08 -27.69 10.38
C PRO A 91 -6.46 -27.53 11.03
N LEU A 92 -6.54 -27.52 12.36
CA LEU A 92 -7.81 -27.27 13.07
C LEU A 92 -8.29 -25.83 12.86
N ALA A 93 -7.40 -24.84 12.96
CA ALA A 93 -7.72 -23.44 12.68
C ALA A 93 -8.12 -23.27 11.21
N TYR A 94 -7.36 -23.88 10.29
CA TYR A 94 -7.70 -23.85 8.87
C TYR A 94 -9.06 -24.47 8.56
N ASN A 95 -9.38 -25.63 9.14
CA ASN A 95 -10.68 -26.28 8.92
C ASN A 95 -11.84 -25.42 9.42
N ALA A 96 -11.67 -24.77 10.59
CA ALA A 96 -12.67 -23.83 11.11
C ALA A 96 -12.86 -22.64 10.16
N LEU A 97 -11.76 -22.06 9.67
CA LEU A 97 -11.79 -20.98 8.68
C LEU A 97 -12.46 -21.43 7.37
N ALA A 98 -12.09 -22.60 6.84
CA ALA A 98 -12.64 -23.14 5.60
C ALA A 98 -14.15 -23.35 5.71
N LEU A 99 -14.63 -23.92 6.82
CA LEU A 99 -16.05 -24.08 7.12
C LEU A 99 -16.77 -22.72 7.21
N LYS A 100 -16.18 -21.72 7.88
CA LYS A 100 -16.75 -20.36 7.97
C LYS A 100 -17.02 -19.76 6.59
N TYR A 101 -16.18 -20.06 5.61
CA TYR A 101 -16.30 -19.55 4.24
C TYR A 101 -16.87 -20.58 3.24
N GLY A 102 -17.52 -21.65 3.74
CA GLY A 102 -18.23 -22.64 2.91
C GLY A 102 -17.33 -23.51 2.03
N VAL A 103 -16.04 -23.64 2.37
CA VAL A 103 -15.09 -24.51 1.67
C VAL A 103 -14.99 -25.83 2.41
N HIS A 104 -15.49 -26.90 1.80
CA HIS A 104 -15.55 -28.24 2.41
C HIS A 104 -14.46 -29.17 1.87
N ASN A 105 -14.06 -30.16 2.68
CA ASN A 105 -13.12 -31.24 2.30
C ASN A 105 -11.81 -30.74 1.69
N THR A 106 -11.22 -29.70 2.27
CA THR A 106 -10.01 -29.05 1.77
C THR A 106 -8.87 -29.11 2.78
N THR A 107 -7.63 -29.06 2.30
CA THR A 107 -6.42 -28.86 3.11
C THR A 107 -5.87 -27.46 2.91
N ALA A 108 -4.96 -27.01 3.77
CA ALA A 108 -4.25 -25.72 3.64
C ALA A 108 -3.14 -25.77 2.56
N ASP A 109 -3.35 -26.51 1.48
CA ASP A 109 -2.53 -26.39 0.28
C ASP A 109 -2.88 -25.11 -0.49
N SER A 110 -2.15 -24.82 -1.57
CA SER A 110 -2.38 -23.59 -2.33
C SER A 110 -3.77 -23.55 -2.97
N THR A 111 -4.36 -24.68 -3.35
CA THR A 111 -5.68 -24.73 -3.99
C THR A 111 -6.77 -24.44 -2.97
N GLY A 112 -6.74 -25.15 -1.86
CA GLY A 112 -7.68 -24.97 -0.76
C GLY A 112 -7.62 -23.58 -0.17
N PHE A 113 -6.42 -23.11 0.16
CA PHE A 113 -6.23 -21.78 0.73
C PHE A 113 -6.72 -20.68 -0.21
N ASN A 114 -6.48 -20.81 -1.52
CA ASN A 114 -7.02 -19.86 -2.51
C ASN A 114 -8.56 -19.89 -2.57
N ALA A 115 -9.20 -21.05 -2.39
CA ALA A 115 -10.66 -21.14 -2.31
C ALA A 115 -11.21 -20.40 -1.08
N VAL A 116 -10.56 -20.56 0.07
CA VAL A 116 -10.90 -19.83 1.31
C VAL A 116 -10.67 -18.32 1.13
N GLN A 117 -9.55 -17.91 0.54
CA GLN A 117 -9.25 -16.50 0.26
C GLN A 117 -10.33 -15.85 -0.63
N LYS A 118 -10.86 -16.56 -1.63
CA LYS A 118 -12.00 -16.06 -2.43
C LYS A 118 -13.24 -15.77 -1.57
N GLY A 119 -13.55 -16.64 -0.61
CA GLY A 119 -14.65 -16.42 0.34
C GLY A 119 -14.41 -15.19 1.22
N ILE A 120 -13.18 -15.01 1.72
CA ILE A 120 -12.79 -13.81 2.50
C ILE A 120 -12.93 -12.54 1.66
N ILE A 121 -12.38 -12.54 0.45
CA ILE A 121 -12.46 -11.40 -0.49
C ILE A 121 -13.91 -11.03 -0.76
N LYS A 122 -14.75 -12.02 -1.09
CA LYS A 122 -16.18 -11.81 -1.33
C LYS A 122 -16.86 -11.18 -0.12
N ALA A 123 -16.57 -11.64 1.10
CA ALA A 123 -17.14 -11.05 2.31
C ALA A 123 -16.75 -9.57 2.49
N TYR A 124 -15.50 -9.18 2.17
CA TYR A 124 -15.10 -7.78 2.16
C TYR A 124 -15.85 -6.96 1.12
N SER A 125 -15.94 -7.46 -0.12
CA SER A 125 -16.64 -6.78 -1.22
C SER A 125 -18.14 -6.61 -0.94
N ASP A 126 -18.80 -7.66 -0.46
CA ASP A 126 -20.23 -7.63 -0.10
C ASP A 126 -20.49 -6.64 1.03
N GLY A 127 -19.64 -6.65 2.08
CA GLY A 127 -19.76 -5.72 3.19
C GLY A 127 -19.51 -4.25 2.79
N LEU A 128 -18.58 -4.00 1.86
CA LEU A 128 -18.36 -2.66 1.30
C LEU A 128 -19.55 -2.21 0.45
N ASN A 129 -20.07 -3.07 -0.42
CA ASN A 129 -21.25 -2.75 -1.24
C ASN A 129 -22.48 -2.47 -0.38
N GLN A 130 -22.68 -3.22 0.71
CA GLN A 130 -23.77 -2.96 1.65
C GLN A 130 -23.65 -1.56 2.28
N LYS A 131 -22.44 -1.19 2.74
CA LYS A 131 -22.19 0.14 3.30
C LYS A 131 -22.37 1.24 2.25
N LEU A 132 -21.93 1.00 1.02
CA LEU A 132 -22.06 1.95 -0.09
C LEU A 132 -23.52 2.19 -0.48
N ALA A 133 -24.32 1.12 -0.56
CA ALA A 133 -25.75 1.23 -0.84
C ALA A 133 -26.53 1.97 0.27
N ALA A 134 -26.02 1.95 1.51
CA ALA A 134 -26.60 2.67 2.64
C ALA A 134 -26.09 4.12 2.77
N SER A 135 -25.02 4.48 2.07
CA SER A 135 -24.38 5.80 2.18
C SER A 135 -24.88 6.76 1.11
N GLU A 136 -25.23 7.99 1.49
CA GLU A 136 -25.74 9.01 0.57
C GLU A 136 -24.73 9.40 -0.53
N SER A 137 -23.43 9.35 -0.24
CA SER A 137 -22.41 9.73 -1.22
C SER A 137 -22.14 8.65 -2.27
N ASN A 138 -22.52 7.39 -1.98
CA ASN A 138 -22.11 6.19 -2.72
C ASN A 138 -20.60 6.22 -3.11
N THR A 139 -19.76 6.72 -2.19
CA THR A 139 -18.33 6.95 -2.44
C THR A 139 -17.50 6.16 -1.44
N LEU A 140 -16.61 5.32 -1.98
CA LEU A 140 -15.61 4.58 -1.25
C LEU A 140 -14.29 5.37 -1.22
N VAL A 141 -13.88 5.78 -0.02
CA VAL A 141 -12.56 6.36 0.22
C VAL A 141 -11.61 5.28 0.73
N ILE A 142 -10.57 4.99 -0.03
CA ILE A 142 -9.57 3.96 0.28
C ILE A 142 -8.29 4.64 0.76
N LEU A 143 -7.83 4.28 1.95
CA LEU A 143 -6.63 4.85 2.57
C LEU A 143 -5.52 3.80 2.62
N VAL A 144 -4.35 4.11 2.06
CA VAL A 144 -3.22 3.18 1.97
C VAL A 144 -1.96 3.79 2.55
N HIS A 145 -1.38 3.14 3.56
CA HIS A 145 -0.18 3.62 4.24
C HIS A 145 1.12 3.28 3.48
N GLY A 146 2.22 3.90 3.92
CA GLY A 146 3.54 3.74 3.36
C GLY A 146 4.31 2.50 3.83
N PHE A 147 5.57 2.45 3.39
CA PHE A 147 6.58 1.49 3.85
C PHE A 147 7.01 1.76 5.30
N ASN A 148 7.45 0.71 6.03
CA ASN A 148 7.97 0.87 7.39
C ASN A 148 6.96 1.50 8.36
N GLU A 149 5.68 1.25 8.14
CA GLU A 149 4.57 1.71 8.96
C GLU A 149 3.76 0.49 9.42
N PRO A 150 4.07 -0.09 10.59
CA PRO A 150 3.32 -1.24 11.08
C PRO A 150 1.91 -0.87 11.51
N ASN A 151 1.62 0.36 11.95
CA ASN A 151 0.31 0.74 12.49
C ASN A 151 -0.10 2.16 12.08
N ALA A 152 -0.69 2.29 10.89
CA ALA A 152 -1.17 3.55 10.33
C ALA A 152 -2.50 4.07 10.93
N THR A 153 -3.00 3.49 12.02
CA THR A 153 -4.35 3.80 12.55
C THR A 153 -4.52 5.29 12.88
N ALA A 154 -3.54 5.91 13.53
CA ALA A 154 -3.60 7.33 13.90
C ALA A 154 -3.59 8.23 12.66
N ASP A 155 -2.73 7.92 11.68
CA ASP A 155 -2.62 8.65 10.43
C ASP A 155 -3.88 8.56 9.58
N PHE A 156 -4.51 7.38 9.50
CA PHE A 156 -5.81 7.23 8.84
C PHE A 156 -6.94 7.96 9.56
N ALA A 157 -6.96 7.95 10.89
CA ALA A 157 -7.94 8.71 11.67
C ALA A 157 -7.82 10.21 11.40
N LEU A 158 -6.59 10.74 11.40
CA LEU A 158 -6.32 12.13 11.06
C LEU A 158 -6.75 12.44 9.62
N LEU A 159 -6.39 11.61 8.64
CA LEU A 159 -6.80 11.84 7.25
C LEU A 159 -8.32 11.86 7.08
N ARG A 160 -9.07 10.98 7.77
CA ARG A 160 -10.53 11.02 7.77
C ARG A 160 -11.11 12.29 8.39
N GLU A 161 -10.52 12.76 9.48
CA GLU A 161 -10.90 14.03 10.08
C GLU A 161 -10.72 15.17 9.07
N LYS A 162 -9.57 15.22 8.40
CA LYS A 162 -9.27 16.23 7.38
C LYS A 162 -10.19 16.14 6.16
N ILE A 163 -10.58 14.94 5.75
CA ILE A 163 -11.59 14.75 4.69
C ILE A 163 -12.95 15.32 5.12
N ARG A 164 -13.38 15.07 6.36
CA ARG A 164 -14.65 15.58 6.90
C ARG A 164 -14.65 17.11 7.03
N GLU A 165 -13.52 17.70 7.41
CA GLU A 165 -13.35 19.17 7.46
C GLU A 165 -13.55 19.82 6.08
N VAL A 166 -13.00 19.21 5.02
CA VAL A 166 -13.09 19.73 3.64
C VAL A 166 -14.43 19.39 3.00
N ASN A 167 -15.03 18.25 3.37
CA ASN A 167 -16.25 17.75 2.78
C ASN A 167 -17.08 17.00 3.83
N ASN A 168 -18.18 17.60 4.26
CA ASN A 168 -19.06 17.05 5.29
C ASN A 168 -20.01 15.95 4.78
N ARG A 169 -19.63 15.23 3.73
CA ARG A 169 -20.41 14.08 3.21
C ARG A 169 -20.08 12.82 4.01
N ASP A 170 -21.08 11.97 4.14
CA ASP A 170 -20.89 10.62 4.65
C ASP A 170 -20.17 9.76 3.60
N PHE A 171 -19.00 9.24 3.92
CA PHE A 171 -18.19 8.40 3.04
C PHE A 171 -18.00 7.02 3.66
N VAL A 172 -17.98 5.98 2.82
CA VAL A 172 -17.54 4.65 3.25
C VAL A 172 -16.02 4.61 3.21
N TYR A 173 -15.38 4.22 4.31
CA TYR A 173 -13.93 4.14 4.39
C TYR A 173 -13.42 2.70 4.33
N LEU A 174 -12.37 2.49 3.55
CA LEU A 174 -11.54 1.28 3.57
C LEU A 174 -10.10 1.66 3.97
N GLU A 175 -9.67 1.25 5.16
CA GLU A 175 -8.27 1.34 5.57
C GLU A 175 -7.52 0.07 5.14
N VAL A 176 -6.42 0.26 4.42
CA VAL A 176 -5.60 -0.83 3.89
C VAL A 176 -4.30 -0.91 4.67
N TYR A 177 -4.21 -1.95 5.49
CA TYR A 177 -3.00 -2.35 6.20
C TYR A 177 -2.31 -3.44 5.40
N TRP A 178 -1.07 -3.21 5.00
CA TRP A 178 -0.31 -4.16 4.18
C TRP A 178 1.11 -4.33 4.71
N ASP A 179 1.71 -5.51 4.49
CA ASP A 179 3.05 -5.80 5.01
C ASP A 179 4.13 -5.05 4.20
N GLY A 180 4.25 -3.75 4.48
CA GLY A 180 5.34 -2.89 4.02
C GLY A 180 6.66 -3.13 4.77
N LEU A 181 6.73 -4.19 5.59
CA LEU A 181 7.82 -4.49 6.51
C LEU A 181 8.04 -3.39 7.55
N THR A 182 8.82 -3.70 8.58
CA THR A 182 9.21 -2.79 9.65
C THR A 182 10.69 -3.00 9.98
N ALA A 183 11.40 -1.90 10.18
CA ALA A 183 12.77 -1.87 10.67
C ALA A 183 12.84 -1.86 12.21
N ASN A 184 11.69 -1.82 12.90
CA ASN A 184 11.56 -1.77 14.37
C ASN A 184 12.47 -0.71 15.00
N GLY A 185 12.39 0.53 14.49
CA GLY A 185 13.17 1.66 14.98
C GLY A 185 14.61 1.75 14.44
N LYS A 186 15.09 0.77 13.68
CA LYS A 186 16.39 0.87 12.98
C LYS A 186 16.27 1.65 11.67
N PRO A 187 17.35 2.28 11.18
CA PRO A 187 17.35 2.88 9.85
C PRO A 187 17.06 1.83 8.76
N PRO A 188 16.00 1.99 7.93
CA PRO A 188 15.57 0.92 7.03
C PRO A 188 16.60 0.49 5.98
N PHE A 189 17.49 1.41 5.57
CA PHE A 189 18.58 1.11 4.63
C PHE A 189 19.61 0.13 5.23
N LEU A 190 19.86 0.18 6.55
CA LEU A 190 20.74 -0.76 7.24
C LEU A 190 20.11 -2.16 7.34
N VAL A 191 18.78 -2.22 7.34
CA VAL A 191 18.03 -3.48 7.45
C VAL A 191 17.79 -4.12 6.07
N GLY A 192 17.82 -3.35 4.98
CA GLY A 192 17.70 -3.88 3.62
C GLY A 192 16.30 -4.42 3.28
N ILE A 193 15.25 -3.80 3.84
CA ILE A 193 13.85 -4.23 3.65
C ILE A 193 13.16 -3.57 2.44
N TRP A 194 13.73 -2.50 1.89
CA TRP A 194 13.12 -1.70 0.81
C TRP A 194 12.74 -2.51 -0.44
N GLY A 195 13.68 -3.32 -0.97
CA GLY A 195 13.42 -4.12 -2.17
C GLY A 195 12.30 -5.15 -1.98
N ARG A 196 12.22 -5.76 -0.79
CA ARG A 196 11.15 -6.71 -0.44
C ARG A 196 9.81 -5.99 -0.28
N ALA A 197 9.78 -4.83 0.37
CA ALA A 197 8.55 -4.06 0.53
C ALA A 197 7.97 -3.60 -0.81
N GLN A 198 8.81 -3.28 -1.80
CA GLN A 198 8.33 -3.00 -3.15
C GLN A 198 7.62 -4.21 -3.77
N LEU A 199 8.19 -5.42 -3.65
CA LEU A 199 7.52 -6.63 -4.14
C LEU A 199 6.22 -6.92 -3.38
N ASN A 200 6.24 -6.79 -2.05
CA ASN A 200 5.04 -6.93 -1.20
C ASN A 200 3.93 -5.98 -1.64
N SER A 201 4.26 -4.74 -2.03
CA SER A 201 3.28 -3.76 -2.50
C SER A 201 2.57 -4.22 -3.79
N GLY A 202 3.25 -5.00 -4.64
CA GLY A 202 2.66 -5.62 -5.82
C GLY A 202 1.63 -6.70 -5.45
N TYR A 203 1.95 -7.57 -4.49
CA TYR A 203 1.00 -8.57 -4.02
C TYR A 203 -0.19 -7.95 -3.29
N ALA A 204 0.06 -6.94 -2.44
CA ALA A 204 -0.99 -6.20 -1.75
C ALA A 204 -1.94 -5.50 -2.74
N ALA A 205 -1.40 -4.91 -3.81
CA ALA A 205 -2.19 -4.32 -4.87
C ALA A 205 -3.13 -5.34 -5.55
N LEU A 206 -2.64 -6.54 -5.82
CA LEU A 206 -3.44 -7.59 -6.48
C LEU A 206 -4.54 -8.13 -5.57
N ALA A 207 -4.27 -8.27 -4.27
CA ALA A 207 -5.27 -8.65 -3.29
C ALA A 207 -6.39 -7.60 -3.21
N LEU A 208 -6.02 -6.32 -3.09
CA LEU A 208 -6.99 -5.23 -3.07
C LEU A 208 -7.76 -5.10 -4.39
N ARG A 209 -7.10 -5.32 -5.53
CA ARG A 209 -7.75 -5.38 -6.85
C ARG A 209 -8.84 -6.46 -6.92
N GLN A 210 -8.65 -7.61 -6.29
CA GLN A 210 -9.68 -8.65 -6.21
C GLN A 210 -10.88 -8.20 -5.37
N VAL A 211 -10.66 -7.50 -4.26
CA VAL A 211 -11.77 -6.92 -3.47
C VAL A 211 -12.54 -5.87 -4.28
N LEU A 212 -11.85 -5.00 -5.02
CA LEU A 212 -12.48 -3.93 -5.79
C LEU A 212 -13.15 -4.40 -7.10
N ALA A 213 -12.92 -5.64 -7.52
CA ALA A 213 -13.52 -6.21 -8.73
C ALA A 213 -15.03 -6.39 -8.61
N ASP A 214 -15.51 -6.64 -7.38
CA ASP A 214 -16.93 -6.89 -7.10
C ASP A 214 -17.64 -5.65 -6.53
N ILE A 215 -16.96 -4.49 -6.46
CA ILE A 215 -17.60 -3.23 -6.03
C ILE A 215 -18.54 -2.72 -7.12
N SER A 216 -19.67 -2.14 -6.73
CA SER A 216 -20.67 -1.59 -7.64
C SER A 216 -20.04 -0.66 -8.72
N PRO A 217 -20.40 -0.81 -10.01
CA PRO A 217 -19.92 0.08 -11.07
C PRO A 217 -20.26 1.56 -10.87
N ASP A 218 -21.34 1.84 -10.14
CA ASP A 218 -21.82 3.21 -9.86
C ASP A 218 -21.18 3.82 -8.60
N ALA A 219 -20.47 3.01 -7.81
CA ALA A 219 -19.72 3.53 -6.67
C ALA A 219 -18.53 4.37 -7.15
N LYS A 220 -18.34 5.54 -6.53
CA LYS A 220 -17.16 6.38 -6.77
C LYS A 220 -16.00 5.90 -5.92
N ILE A 221 -14.80 5.80 -6.47
CA ILE A 221 -13.62 5.38 -5.72
C ILE A 221 -12.65 6.56 -5.60
N ARG A 222 -12.23 6.86 -4.37
CA ARG A 222 -11.19 7.84 -4.03
C ARG A 222 -10.08 7.13 -3.28
N LEU A 223 -9.02 6.74 -4.01
CA LEU A 223 -7.88 6.05 -3.41
C LEU A 223 -6.82 7.09 -3.03
N ILE A 224 -6.53 7.24 -1.74
CA ILE A 224 -5.46 8.10 -1.22
C ILE A 224 -4.36 7.22 -0.64
N ALA A 225 -3.17 7.32 -1.21
CA ALA A 225 -2.01 6.56 -0.82
C ALA A 225 -0.86 7.46 -0.39
N HIS A 226 -0.07 7.00 0.58
CA HIS A 226 1.13 7.70 1.04
C HIS A 226 2.39 6.91 0.71
N SER A 227 3.49 7.60 0.37
CA SER A 227 4.82 6.98 0.20
C SER A 227 4.78 5.77 -0.76
N LEU A 228 5.38 4.64 -0.38
CA LEU A 228 5.35 3.38 -1.14
C LEU A 228 3.94 2.77 -1.25
N GLY A 229 2.98 3.18 -0.41
CA GLY A 229 1.57 2.86 -0.60
C GLY A 229 1.06 3.31 -1.97
N SER A 230 1.68 4.31 -2.60
CA SER A 230 1.41 4.71 -3.99
C SER A 230 1.67 3.58 -4.99
N SER A 231 2.60 2.67 -4.68
CA SER A 231 2.81 1.44 -5.46
C SER A 231 1.62 0.51 -5.37
N VAL A 232 1.01 0.38 -4.18
CA VAL A 232 -0.23 -0.37 -3.99
C VAL A 232 -1.36 0.30 -4.77
N GLY A 233 -1.57 1.60 -4.57
CA GLY A 233 -2.65 2.37 -5.21
C GLY A 233 -2.61 2.32 -6.73
N THR A 234 -1.42 2.48 -7.33
CA THR A 234 -1.25 2.36 -8.80
C THR A 234 -1.43 0.92 -9.28
N GLY A 235 -0.87 -0.05 -8.54
CA GLY A 235 -1.00 -1.47 -8.87
C GLY A 235 -2.42 -2.01 -8.77
N VAL A 236 -3.30 -1.41 -7.96
CA VAL A 236 -4.72 -1.76 -7.92
C VAL A 236 -5.39 -1.41 -9.24
N LEU A 237 -5.02 -0.27 -9.83
CA LEU A 237 -5.70 0.32 -10.98
C LEU A 237 -5.15 -0.14 -12.33
N PHE A 238 -3.85 -0.32 -12.49
CA PHE A 238 -3.22 -0.80 -13.73
C PHE A 238 -2.06 -1.74 -13.46
N ASN A 239 -1.62 -2.42 -14.50
CA ASN A 239 -0.44 -3.26 -14.46
C ASN A 239 0.80 -2.37 -14.25
N THR A 240 1.57 -2.62 -13.18
CA THR A 240 2.75 -1.81 -12.82
C THR A 240 4.03 -2.62 -12.68
N TYR A 241 4.08 -3.82 -13.28
CA TYR A 241 5.15 -4.80 -13.02
C TYR A 241 6.54 -4.35 -13.52
N GLU A 242 6.65 -3.47 -14.52
CA GLU A 242 7.95 -3.01 -15.07
C GLU A 242 8.72 -2.06 -14.15
N LYS A 243 8.08 -1.50 -13.12
CA LYS A 243 8.79 -0.65 -12.15
C LYS A 243 9.67 -1.48 -11.21
N PHE A 244 9.38 -2.77 -11.06
CA PHE A 244 10.15 -3.67 -10.21
C PHE A 244 11.38 -4.15 -10.96
N ARG A 245 12.50 -4.22 -10.25
CA ARG A 245 13.69 -4.89 -10.75
C ARG A 245 13.48 -6.41 -10.63
N ASP A 246 13.59 -7.13 -11.74
CA ASP A 246 13.49 -8.59 -11.82
C ASP A 246 12.22 -9.15 -11.11
N PRO A 247 11.01 -8.70 -11.49
CA PRO A 247 9.78 -9.11 -10.82
C PRO A 247 9.58 -10.64 -10.89
N PRO A 248 9.12 -11.29 -9.81
CA PRO A 248 8.75 -12.69 -9.84
C PRO A 248 7.75 -12.99 -10.95
N GLN A 249 7.93 -14.09 -11.67
CA GLN A 249 7.05 -14.47 -12.78
C GLN A 249 5.61 -14.69 -12.35
N ASP A 250 5.38 -15.17 -11.12
CA ASP A 250 4.03 -15.32 -10.58
C ASP A 250 3.36 -13.96 -10.34
N LEU A 251 4.10 -12.94 -9.87
CA LEU A 251 3.60 -11.57 -9.72
C LEU A 251 3.19 -10.99 -11.08
N ILE A 252 4.01 -11.17 -12.12
CA ILE A 252 3.68 -10.74 -13.48
C ILE A 252 2.42 -11.44 -13.96
N LYS A 253 2.37 -12.78 -13.87
CA LYS A 253 1.22 -13.58 -14.29
C LYS A 253 -0.06 -13.13 -13.59
N LYS A 254 -0.04 -12.98 -12.26
CA LYS A 254 -1.19 -12.52 -11.47
C LYS A 254 -1.60 -11.09 -11.83
N THR A 255 -0.64 -10.22 -12.14
CA THR A 255 -0.91 -8.85 -12.59
C THR A 255 -1.65 -8.84 -13.93
N LEU A 256 -1.17 -9.64 -14.88
CA LEU A 256 -1.76 -9.79 -16.21
C LEU A 256 -3.07 -10.57 -16.21
N SER A 257 -3.41 -11.32 -15.16
CA SER A 257 -4.69 -12.04 -15.05
C SER A 257 -5.63 -11.44 -14.00
N GLY A 258 -5.21 -10.35 -13.34
CA GLY A 258 -5.96 -9.76 -12.25
C GLY A 258 -7.24 -9.08 -12.75
N PRO A 259 -8.32 -9.09 -11.96
CA PRO A 259 -9.56 -8.43 -12.35
C PRO A 259 -9.40 -6.90 -12.35
N VAL A 260 -10.39 -6.16 -12.83
CA VAL A 260 -10.36 -4.70 -12.88
C VAL A 260 -11.60 -4.19 -12.16
N SER A 261 -11.47 -3.13 -11.36
CA SER A 261 -12.65 -2.53 -10.74
C SER A 261 -13.61 -2.01 -11.81
N PRO A 262 -14.92 -2.33 -11.72
CA PRO A 262 -15.90 -1.88 -12.70
C PRO A 262 -16.39 -0.44 -12.43
N SER A 263 -15.92 0.19 -11.34
CA SER A 263 -16.26 1.58 -11.00
C SER A 263 -15.94 2.52 -12.17
N ARG A 264 -16.87 3.43 -12.48
CA ARG A 264 -16.74 4.38 -13.60
C ARG A 264 -16.05 5.70 -13.22
N ASP A 265 -15.96 6.00 -11.93
CA ASP A 265 -15.37 7.23 -11.41
C ASP A 265 -14.32 6.90 -10.34
N ILE A 266 -13.08 6.75 -10.81
CA ILE A 266 -11.92 6.48 -9.96
C ILE A 266 -11.01 7.71 -9.94
N ARG A 267 -10.56 8.08 -8.73
CA ARG A 267 -9.50 9.07 -8.55
C ARG A 267 -8.41 8.51 -7.65
N LEU A 268 -7.17 8.81 -8.02
CA LEU A 268 -5.97 8.38 -7.33
C LEU A 268 -5.23 9.59 -6.76
N GLY A 269 -5.21 9.74 -5.46
CA GLY A 269 -4.40 10.70 -4.73
C GLY A 269 -3.15 10.01 -4.20
N MET A 270 -1.99 10.61 -4.42
CA MET A 270 -0.72 10.10 -3.90
C MET A 270 0.01 11.21 -3.18
N ILE A 271 0.26 11.06 -1.89
CA ILE A 271 1.02 12.00 -1.07
C ILE A 271 2.45 11.45 -0.92
N ALA A 272 3.45 12.24 -1.31
CA ALA A 272 4.85 11.84 -1.29
C ALA A 272 5.15 10.51 -2.01
N PRO A 273 4.67 10.27 -3.25
CA PRO A 273 4.80 8.97 -3.91
C PRO A 273 6.26 8.51 -4.03
N ALA A 274 6.62 7.46 -3.28
CA ALA A 274 7.95 6.84 -3.30
C ALA A 274 8.03 5.74 -4.38
N ILE A 275 7.69 6.12 -5.61
CA ILE A 275 7.67 5.25 -6.80
C ILE A 275 8.29 6.00 -7.99
N PRO A 276 8.74 5.29 -9.05
CA PRO A 276 9.14 5.96 -10.27
C PRO A 276 7.88 6.40 -11.03
N GLY A 277 7.94 7.54 -11.72
CA GLY A 277 6.85 8.09 -12.51
C GLY A 277 6.63 7.29 -13.80
N THR A 278 7.45 7.54 -14.81
CA THR A 278 7.29 6.95 -16.15
C THR A 278 7.18 5.43 -16.14
N ASN A 279 8.02 4.72 -15.37
CA ASN A 279 7.97 3.25 -15.32
C ASN A 279 6.72 2.71 -14.62
N THR A 280 6.12 3.45 -13.68
CA THR A 280 4.84 3.05 -13.10
C THR A 280 3.71 3.27 -14.10
N PHE A 281 3.66 4.44 -14.74
CA PHE A 281 2.53 4.85 -15.59
C PHE A 281 2.61 4.38 -17.05
N ARG A 282 3.73 3.80 -17.50
CA ARG A 282 3.89 3.31 -18.90
C ARG A 282 2.77 2.36 -19.36
N HIS A 283 2.24 1.56 -18.43
CA HIS A 283 1.15 0.61 -18.69
C HIS A 283 -0.20 1.10 -18.16
N PHE A 284 -0.41 2.42 -18.12
CA PHE A 284 -1.63 3.03 -17.60
C PHE A 284 -2.90 2.45 -18.24
N PHE A 285 -2.87 2.11 -19.52
CA PHE A 285 -4.01 1.50 -20.22
C PHE A 285 -4.05 -0.04 -20.16
N LYS A 286 -3.04 -0.72 -19.60
CA LYS A 286 -3.08 -2.18 -19.44
C LYS A 286 -3.74 -2.54 -18.12
N ARG A 287 -4.89 -3.22 -18.22
CA ARG A 287 -5.76 -3.58 -17.10
C ARG A 287 -6.04 -5.08 -17.17
N GLY A 288 -5.51 -5.85 -16.23
CA GLY A 288 -5.59 -7.31 -16.30
C GLY A 288 -4.93 -7.83 -17.57
N SER A 289 -5.63 -8.69 -18.32
CA SER A 289 -5.10 -9.32 -19.55
C SER A 289 -5.29 -8.48 -20.80
N GLY A 290 -6.03 -7.38 -20.69
CA GLY A 290 -6.37 -6.51 -21.81
C GLY A 290 -5.77 -5.12 -21.72
N SER A 291 -6.08 -4.32 -22.73
CA SER A 291 -5.85 -2.88 -22.75
C SER A 291 -7.18 -2.16 -22.87
N VAL A 292 -7.31 -1.01 -22.20
CA VAL A 292 -8.43 -0.08 -22.39
C VAL A 292 -8.00 1.07 -23.30
N THR A 293 -8.93 1.63 -24.05
CA THR A 293 -8.69 2.88 -24.79
C THR A 293 -8.79 4.10 -23.86
N LYS A 294 -8.41 5.28 -24.36
CA LYS A 294 -8.62 6.55 -23.66
C LYS A 294 -10.09 6.75 -23.27
N ASP A 295 -11.02 6.48 -24.18
CA ASP A 295 -12.46 6.65 -23.95
C ASP A 295 -13.04 5.62 -22.97
N GLN A 296 -12.34 4.49 -22.77
CA GLN A 296 -12.69 3.46 -21.79
C GLN A 296 -12.02 3.69 -20.43
N ASN A 297 -11.19 4.74 -20.29
CA ASN A 297 -10.49 5.00 -19.05
C ASN A 297 -11.47 5.51 -17.97
N ASN A 298 -11.58 4.77 -16.88
CA ASN A 298 -12.39 5.11 -15.72
C ASN A 298 -11.62 5.89 -14.63
N ILE A 299 -10.31 6.11 -14.82
CA ILE A 299 -9.51 6.96 -13.93
C ILE A 299 -9.65 8.41 -14.37
N GLN A 300 -10.44 9.17 -13.63
CA GLN A 300 -10.78 10.56 -13.95
C GLN A 300 -9.68 11.54 -13.54
N ARG A 301 -8.92 11.21 -12.49
CA ARG A 301 -7.87 12.09 -11.94
C ARG A 301 -6.81 11.31 -11.20
N VAL A 302 -5.57 11.77 -11.33
CA VAL A 302 -4.39 11.39 -10.56
C VAL A 302 -3.83 12.68 -9.96
N VAL A 303 -3.82 12.79 -8.63
CA VAL A 303 -3.37 13.98 -7.90
C VAL A 303 -2.12 13.63 -7.10
N LEU A 304 -1.04 14.37 -7.31
CA LEU A 304 0.25 14.12 -6.67
C LEU A 304 0.59 15.23 -5.69
N GLY A 305 0.67 14.90 -4.40
CA GLY A 305 1.28 15.75 -3.39
C GLY A 305 2.80 15.64 -3.45
N ILE A 306 3.47 16.67 -3.95
CA ILE A 306 4.93 16.71 -4.14
C ILE A 306 5.57 17.59 -3.07
N ASN A 307 6.68 17.14 -2.49
CA ASN A 307 7.53 17.96 -1.63
C ASN A 307 9.00 17.78 -2.02
N THR A 308 9.61 18.82 -2.59
CA THR A 308 11.00 18.79 -3.06
C THR A 308 12.03 18.72 -1.94
N ARG A 309 11.64 18.98 -0.69
CA ARG A 309 12.51 18.98 0.50
C ARG A 309 12.38 17.73 1.35
N ASP A 310 11.41 16.85 1.07
CA ASP A 310 11.20 15.59 1.77
C ASP A 310 12.41 14.67 1.62
N PHE A 311 13.07 14.32 2.73
CA PHE A 311 14.35 13.60 2.70
C PHE A 311 14.25 12.19 2.07
N ALA A 312 13.08 11.55 2.13
CA ALA A 312 12.90 10.17 1.68
C ALA A 312 12.71 10.07 0.16
N VAL A 313 12.05 11.07 -0.45
CA VAL A 313 11.76 11.08 -1.89
C VAL A 313 12.64 12.03 -2.70
N SER A 314 13.34 12.98 -2.06
CA SER A 314 14.27 13.93 -2.71
C SER A 314 15.66 13.36 -3.06
N LYS A 315 15.84 12.03 -3.03
CA LYS A 315 17.11 11.32 -3.33
C LYS A 315 18.31 11.68 -2.43
N VAL A 316 18.13 12.48 -1.37
CA VAL A 316 19.20 12.80 -0.39
C VAL A 316 19.56 11.58 0.47
N VAL A 317 18.62 10.65 0.66
CA VAL A 317 18.88 9.34 1.28
C VAL A 317 19.10 8.32 0.17
N GLY A 318 20.18 7.52 0.27
CA GLY A 318 20.69 6.54 -0.71
C GLY A 318 19.77 5.37 -1.10
N LEU A 319 18.47 5.62 -1.25
CA LEU A 319 17.47 4.78 -1.90
C LEU A 319 17.58 4.84 -3.45
N SER A 320 18.46 5.69 -4.00
CA SER A 320 18.38 6.17 -5.37
C SER A 320 19.10 5.35 -6.44
N GLU A 321 20.04 4.43 -6.14
CA GLU A 321 20.93 3.93 -7.22
C GLU A 321 20.91 2.42 -7.52
N LYS A 322 20.32 1.56 -6.68
CA LYS A 322 20.28 0.09 -6.96
C LYS A 322 18.91 -0.58 -6.82
N GLY A 323 17.89 0.15 -6.36
CA GLY A 323 16.66 -0.46 -5.82
C GLY A 323 15.33 0.00 -6.42
N GLY A 324 15.30 0.84 -7.46
CA GLY A 324 14.07 1.45 -7.98
C GLY A 324 13.94 2.92 -7.54
N SER A 325 13.50 3.79 -8.45
CA SER A 325 13.48 5.24 -8.21
C SER A 325 12.30 5.62 -7.28
N THR A 326 12.57 6.44 -6.26
CA THR A 326 11.58 6.97 -5.29
C THR A 326 11.16 8.40 -5.60
N SER A 327 11.38 8.86 -6.82
CA SER A 327 11.54 10.30 -7.06
C SER A 327 10.30 11.04 -7.53
N LEU A 328 9.19 10.35 -7.83
CA LEU A 328 7.97 11.01 -8.27
C LEU A 328 7.43 12.02 -7.24
N GLY A 329 7.52 11.70 -5.94
CA GLY A 329 7.06 12.59 -4.86
C GLY A 329 8.00 13.75 -4.51
N GLY A 330 9.23 13.75 -5.03
CA GLY A 330 10.26 14.75 -4.71
C GLY A 330 10.83 15.48 -5.93
N SER A 331 10.44 15.11 -7.15
CA SER A 331 11.03 15.63 -8.38
C SER A 331 9.98 16.19 -9.34
N PRO A 332 9.84 17.53 -9.43
CA PRO A 332 9.00 18.18 -10.44
C PRO A 332 9.34 17.73 -11.87
N LYS A 333 10.63 17.54 -12.16
CA LYS A 333 11.10 17.02 -13.44
C LYS A 333 10.56 15.62 -13.76
N GLU A 334 10.40 14.75 -12.76
CA GLU A 334 9.82 13.42 -12.98
C GLU A 334 8.30 13.48 -13.15
N PHE A 335 7.63 14.39 -12.44
CA PHE A 335 6.22 14.69 -12.70
C PHE A 335 6.02 15.12 -14.16
N ASP A 336 6.80 16.10 -14.62
CA ASP A 336 6.71 16.63 -15.99
C ASP A 336 6.95 15.53 -17.03
N LYS A 337 8.01 14.73 -16.87
CA LYS A 337 8.28 13.56 -17.74
C LYS A 337 7.17 12.52 -17.75
N THR A 338 6.54 12.30 -16.60
CA THR A 338 5.43 11.32 -16.50
C THR A 338 4.21 11.85 -17.24
N LYS A 339 3.95 13.15 -17.12
CA LYS A 339 2.88 13.83 -17.84
C LYS A 339 3.13 13.86 -19.36
N GLU A 340 4.35 14.16 -19.79
CA GLU A 340 4.78 14.07 -21.20
C GLU A 340 4.60 12.65 -21.76
N MET A 341 4.88 11.61 -20.97
CA MET A 341 4.62 10.23 -21.41
C MET A 341 3.12 9.97 -21.65
N LEU A 342 2.21 10.58 -20.88
CA LEU A 342 0.77 10.48 -21.15
C LEU A 342 0.40 11.09 -22.51
N THR A 343 1.05 12.19 -22.91
CA THR A 343 0.80 12.80 -24.23
C THR A 343 1.44 11.98 -25.35
N ASP A 344 2.74 11.69 -25.21
CA ASP A 344 3.56 11.15 -26.29
C ASP A 344 3.28 9.66 -26.56
N SER A 345 2.95 8.91 -25.50
CA SER A 345 2.79 7.45 -25.59
C SER A 345 1.35 6.98 -25.46
N LEU A 346 0.46 7.78 -24.85
CA LEU A 346 -0.92 7.36 -24.55
C LEU A 346 -1.99 8.22 -25.24
N GLY A 347 -1.60 9.18 -26.09
CA GLY A 347 -2.55 9.89 -26.97
C GLY A 347 -3.48 10.88 -26.26
N TYR A 348 -3.08 11.34 -25.07
CA TYR A 348 -3.72 12.50 -24.44
C TYR A 348 -3.23 13.81 -25.09
N THR A 349 -4.11 14.81 -25.21
CA THR A 349 -3.65 16.17 -25.48
C THR A 349 -2.97 16.77 -24.23
N PRO A 350 -2.15 17.82 -24.36
CA PRO A 350 -1.57 18.50 -23.19
C PRO A 350 -2.62 18.96 -22.16
N GLU A 351 -3.79 19.40 -22.61
CA GLU A 351 -4.90 19.85 -21.77
C GLU A 351 -5.56 18.66 -21.04
N GLU A 352 -5.84 17.57 -21.76
CA GLU A 352 -6.39 16.35 -21.15
C GLU A 352 -5.41 15.77 -20.11
N ALA A 353 -4.12 15.71 -20.43
CA ALA A 353 -3.09 15.25 -19.52
C ALA A 353 -2.95 16.18 -18.30
N ALA A 354 -3.16 17.49 -18.44
CA ALA A 354 -3.17 18.44 -17.33
C ALA A 354 -4.38 18.26 -16.40
N LEU A 355 -5.54 17.91 -16.94
CA LEU A 355 -6.74 17.62 -16.15
C LEU A 355 -6.64 16.26 -15.44
N LEU A 356 -6.11 15.25 -16.14
CA LEU A 356 -5.92 13.90 -15.62
C LEU A 356 -4.81 13.84 -14.57
N PHE A 357 -3.65 14.45 -14.82
CA PHE A 357 -2.44 14.31 -14.01
C PHE A 357 -2.05 15.64 -13.37
N GLN A 358 -2.49 15.82 -12.14
CA GLN A 358 -2.39 17.07 -11.38
C GLN A 358 -1.33 16.95 -10.28
N LYS A 359 -0.70 18.07 -9.95
CA LYS A 359 0.17 18.19 -8.78
C LYS A 359 -0.41 19.18 -7.76
N VAL A 360 -0.04 18.98 -6.51
CA VAL A 360 -0.21 19.89 -5.39
C VAL A 360 1.14 19.98 -4.69
N ASP A 361 1.67 21.19 -4.58
CA ASP A 361 2.98 21.42 -3.99
C ASP A 361 2.82 21.55 -2.46
N PHE A 362 3.25 20.53 -1.72
CA PHE A 362 3.36 20.51 -0.25
C PHE A 362 4.68 21.15 0.21
N TYR A 363 5.04 22.26 -0.44
CA TYR A 363 6.20 23.05 -0.12
C TYR A 363 5.79 24.17 0.84
N ASN A 364 6.30 24.13 2.06
CA ASN A 364 6.17 25.22 3.00
C ASN A 364 7.52 25.46 3.71
N ASP A 365 7.77 26.68 4.18
CA ASP A 365 8.89 27.02 5.06
C ASP A 365 8.62 26.60 6.53
N SER A 366 7.78 25.59 6.73
CA SER A 366 7.54 25.00 8.05
C SER A 366 8.78 24.28 8.58
N GLU A 367 8.83 24.09 9.90
CA GLU A 367 9.86 23.27 10.54
C GLU A 367 9.83 21.79 10.07
N TYR A 368 8.70 21.34 9.52
CA TYR A 368 8.48 19.98 9.00
C TYR A 368 8.72 19.82 7.50
N LYS A 369 9.30 20.83 6.84
CA LYS A 369 9.49 20.85 5.37
C LYS A 369 10.25 19.65 4.79
N SER A 370 11.04 18.96 5.60
CA SER A 370 11.79 17.78 5.17
C SER A 370 11.16 16.46 5.60
N GLU A 371 10.10 16.49 6.40
CA GLU A 371 9.50 15.29 6.97
C GLU A 371 8.72 14.48 5.94
N HIS A 372 8.77 13.15 6.09
CA HIS A 372 8.12 12.21 5.17
C HIS A 372 6.76 11.71 5.66
N GLY A 373 6.51 11.68 6.98
CA GLY A 373 5.30 11.09 7.55
C GLY A 373 4.01 11.80 7.10
N LEU A 374 2.93 11.04 6.86
CA LEU A 374 1.66 11.56 6.34
C LEU A 374 1.12 12.72 7.18
N ARG A 375 1.17 12.60 8.51
CA ARG A 375 0.73 13.66 9.44
C ARG A 375 1.33 15.04 9.14
N PHE A 376 2.58 15.11 8.70
CA PHE A 376 3.26 16.37 8.43
C PHE A 376 2.78 17.03 7.13
N TYR A 377 2.39 16.24 6.13
CA TYR A 377 1.71 16.72 4.95
C TYR A 377 0.32 17.27 5.31
N LEU A 378 -0.40 16.59 6.21
CA LEU A 378 -1.73 17.01 6.65
C LEU A 378 -1.72 18.26 7.55
N MET A 379 -0.57 18.66 8.09
CA MET A 379 -0.39 19.94 8.80
C MET A 379 -0.27 21.14 7.86
N GLN A 380 -0.06 20.92 6.56
CA GLN A 380 0.04 22.00 5.57
C GLN A 380 -1.35 22.37 5.05
N GLU A 381 -2.09 23.14 5.83
CA GLU A 381 -3.52 23.43 5.62
C GLU A 381 -3.90 23.78 4.17
N GLN A 382 -3.19 24.70 3.52
CA GLN A 382 -3.50 25.10 2.14
C GLN A 382 -3.32 23.94 1.14
N ALA A 383 -2.13 23.31 1.12
CA ALA A 383 -1.84 22.20 0.21
C ALA A 383 -2.72 20.98 0.50
N LYS A 384 -2.97 20.68 1.78
CA LYS A 384 -3.90 19.64 2.22
C LYS A 384 -5.31 19.90 1.68
N ASN A 385 -5.85 21.11 1.86
CA ASN A 385 -7.19 21.46 1.39
C ASN A 385 -7.27 21.35 -0.14
N GLU A 386 -6.29 21.89 -0.87
CA GLU A 386 -6.23 21.79 -2.34
C GLU A 386 -6.22 20.32 -2.80
N PHE A 387 -5.37 19.49 -2.19
CA PHE A 387 -5.28 18.07 -2.50
C PHE A 387 -6.61 17.35 -2.26
N LEU A 388 -7.23 17.58 -1.10
CA LEU A 388 -8.50 16.94 -0.75
C LEU A 388 -9.66 17.43 -1.61
N GLN A 389 -9.73 18.72 -1.96
CA GLN A 389 -10.71 19.25 -2.91
C GLN A 389 -10.59 18.55 -4.28
N LYS A 390 -9.37 18.50 -4.84
CA LYS A 390 -9.11 17.76 -6.08
C LYS A 390 -9.45 16.27 -5.98
N MET A 391 -9.39 15.67 -4.79
CA MET A 391 -9.80 14.29 -4.61
C MET A 391 -11.32 14.14 -4.53
N LEU A 392 -12.02 15.02 -3.82
CA LEU A 392 -13.42 14.80 -3.43
C LEU A 392 -14.45 15.48 -4.35
N GLU A 393 -14.08 16.53 -5.08
CA GLU A 393 -14.92 17.30 -6.03
C GLU A 393 -14.79 16.80 -7.46
#